data_AF-A0A7X8CZ67-F1
#
_entry.id   AF-A0A7X8CZ67-F1
#
_cell.length_a   1.000
_cell.length_b   1.000
_cell.length_c   1.000
_cell.angle_alpha   90.00
_cell.angle_beta   90.00
_cell.angle_gamma   90.00
#
_symmetry.space_group_name_H-M   'P 1'
#
loop_
_entity.id
_entity.type
_entity.pdbx_description
1 polymer ?
#
loop_
_entity_poly.entity_id
_entity_poly.type
_entity_poly.pdbx_seq_one_letter_code
_entity_poly.pdbx_strand_id
1 'polypeptide(L)' 'MKKYLVLAGNIGAGKSTLVGLLAKRLGFQPYYEPVAENPYLSDFYGDMARWALHSQLFFLTHRVKTHRALMDDPRS' A
#
# COMPACT_ATOMS: atom_id res chain seq x y z
N MET A 1 4.73 -17.56 15.30
CA MET A 1 3.77 -16.47 14.98
C MET A 1 4.38 -15.64 13.87
N LYS A 2 3.66 -15.49 12.75
CA LYS A 2 4.05 -14.55 11.68
C LYS A 2 3.98 -13.11 12.21
N LYS A 3 4.95 -12.27 11.88
CA LYS A 3 4.99 -10.86 12.32
C LYS A 3 5.02 -9.95 11.10
N TYR A 4 4.18 -8.92 11.12
CA TYR A 4 4.11 -7.92 10.06
C TYR A 4 4.25 -6.53 10.68
N LEU A 5 4.92 -5.63 9.94
CA LEU A 5 5.04 -4.23 10.30
C LEU A 5 4.30 -3.40 9.25
N VAL A 6 3.35 -2.59 9.69
CA VAL A 6 2.59 -1.68 8.82
C VAL A 6 3.01 -0.25 9.13
N LEU A 7 3.36 0.50 8.09
CA LEU A 7 3.72 1.91 8.20
C LEU A 7 2.57 2.78 7.68
N ALA A 8 2.07 3.67 8.53
CA ALA A 8 1.04 4.65 8.20
C ALA A 8 1.59 6.08 8.23
N GLY A 9 1.01 6.97 7.42
CA GLY A 9 1.41 8.37 7.36
C GLY A 9 0.97 9.06 6.08
N ASN A 10 1.04 10.39 6.07
CA ASN A 10 0.54 11.22 4.98
C ASN A 10 1.27 10.99 3.64
N ILE A 11 0.64 11.39 2.54
CA ILE A 11 1.26 11.42 1.20
C ILE A 11 2.50 12.33 1.29
N GLY A 12 3.62 11.90 0.71
CA GLY A 12 4.89 12.65 0.76
C GLY A 12 5.71 12.49 2.05
N ALA A 13 5.24 11.78 3.08
CA ALA A 13 5.95 11.64 4.35
C ALA A 13 7.19 10.70 4.32
N GLY A 14 7.61 10.20 3.15
CA GLY A 14 8.79 9.33 3.03
C GLY A 14 8.59 7.87 3.46
N LYS A 15 7.35 7.37 3.52
CA LYS A 15 7.03 5.99 3.95
C LYS A 15 7.76 4.93 3.15
N SER A 16 7.76 5.01 1.82
CA SER A 16 8.42 4.02 0.96
C SER A 16 9.93 3.96 1.22
N THR A 17 10.56 5.11 1.47
CA THR A 17 11.97 5.18 1.89
C THR A 17 12.19 4.47 3.22
N LEU A 18 11.34 4.74 4.22
CA LEU A 18 11.44 4.11 5.52
C LEU A 18 11.21 2.59 5.46
N VAL A 19 10.25 2.12 4.65
CA VAL A 19 10.03 0.68 4.39
C VAL A 19 11.31 0.03 3.87
N GLY A 20 11.96 0.61 2.87
CA GLY A 20 13.21 0.06 2.31
C GLY A 20 14.36 0.02 3.33
N LEU A 21 14.50 1.06 4.15
CA LEU A 21 15.50 1.12 5.22
C LEU A 21 15.26 0.06 6.30
N LEU A 22 14.01 -0.11 6.74
CA LEU A 22 13.64 -1.11 7.74
C LEU A 22 13.76 -2.53 7.20
N ALA A 23 13.32 -2.78 5.97
CA ALA A 23 13.47 -4.06 5.29
C ALA A 23 14.93 -4.49 5.24
N LYS A 24 15.83 -3.60 4.80
CA LYS A 24 17.27 -3.86 4.76
C LYS A 24 17.87 -4.11 6.15
N ARG A 25 17.47 -3.34 7.16
CA ARG A 25 18.04 -3.42 8.51
C ARG A 25 17.55 -4.63 9.31
N LEU A 26 16.28 -5.00 9.13
CA LEU A 26 15.61 -6.04 9.93
C LEU A 26 15.45 -7.36 9.18
N GLY A 27 15.78 -7.42 7.89
CA GLY A 27 15.60 -8.60 7.04
C GLY A 27 14.15 -8.88 6.66
N PHE A 28 13.28 -7.87 6.72
CA PHE A 28 11.86 -8.00 6.36
C PHE A 28 11.68 -7.92 4.85
N GLN A 29 10.72 -8.68 4.31
CA GLN A 29 10.29 -8.54 2.92
C GLN A 29 9.42 -7.26 2.78
N PRO A 30 9.79 -6.29 1.93
CA PRO A 30 9.00 -5.09 1.74
C PRO A 30 7.80 -5.33 0.81
N TYR A 31 6.69 -4.67 1.12
CA TYR A 31 5.49 -4.58 0.28
C TYR A 31 5.10 -3.10 0.16
N TYR A 32 4.84 -2.64 -1.06
CA TYR A 32 4.54 -1.24 -1.36
C TYR A 32 3.11 -1.05 -1.84
N GLU A 33 2.54 0.15 -1.63
CA GLU A 33 1.24 0.51 -2.20
C GLU A 33 1.40 0.91 -3.68
N PRO A 34 0.49 0.47 -4.58
CA PRO A 34 0.57 0.69 -6.02
C PRO A 34 -0.03 2.05 -6.41
N VAL A 35 0.43 3.14 -5.81
CA VAL A 35 -0.20 4.47 -5.98
C VAL A 35 -0.26 4.88 -7.46
N ALA A 36 0.77 4.55 -8.23
CA ALA A 36 0.87 4.89 -9.66
C ALA A 36 -0.05 4.05 -10.56
N GLU A 37 -0.67 2.97 -10.06
CA GLU A 37 -1.49 2.06 -10.85
C GLU A 37 -2.99 2.34 -10.73
N ASN A 38 -3.40 3.30 -9.88
CA ASN A 38 -4.83 3.61 -9.72
C ASN A 38 -5.34 4.40 -10.94
N PRO A 39 -6.17 3.79 -11.81
CA PRO A 39 -6.63 4.46 -13.03
C PRO A 39 -7.57 5.63 -12.76
N TYR A 40 -8.18 5.67 -11.56
CA TYR A 40 -9.14 6.70 -11.16
C TYR A 40 -8.50 7.88 -10.45
N LEU A 41 -7.17 7.87 -10.23
CA LEU A 41 -6.53 8.88 -9.40
C LEU A 41 -6.57 10.27 -10.05
N SER A 42 -6.35 10.34 -11.36
CA SER A 42 -6.48 11.60 -12.10
C SER A 42 -7.90 12.14 -12.07
N ASP A 43 -8.89 11.27 -12.31
CA ASP A 43 -10.31 11.63 -12.29
C ASP A 43 -10.78 12.07 -10.89
N PHE A 44 -10.27 11.42 -9.85
CA PHE A 44 -10.50 11.80 -8.46
C PHE A 44 -10.01 13.22 -8.15
N TYR A 45 -8.82 13.59 -8.61
CA TYR A 45 -8.33 14.96 -8.44
C TYR A 45 -9.09 15.99 -9.30
N GLY A 46 -9.78 15.54 -10.37
CA GLY A 46 -10.66 16.38 -11.19
C GLY A 46 -12.06 16.59 -10.60
N ASP A 47 -12.67 15.54 -10.03
CA ASP A 47 -13.98 15.57 -9.37
C ASP A 47 -14.03 14.52 -8.25
N MET A 48 -13.71 14.94 -7.03
CA MET A 48 -13.63 14.05 -5.88
C MET A 48 -14.99 13.42 -5.53
N ALA A 49 -16.10 14.16 -5.66
CA ALA A 49 -17.41 13.68 -5.24
C ALA A 49 -17.87 12.51 -6.12
N ARG A 50 -17.62 12.60 -7.43
CA ARG A 50 -17.98 11.56 -8.40
C ARG A 50 -17.06 10.33 -8.32
N TRP A 51 -15.76 10.54 -8.09
CA TRP A 51 -14.75 9.49 -8.27
C TRP A 51 -14.18 8.91 -6.96
N ALA A 52 -14.55 9.46 -5.79
CA ALA A 52 -14.09 8.96 -4.50
C ALA A 52 -14.33 7.46 -4.32
N LEU A 53 -15.54 6.97 -4.60
CA LEU A 53 -15.87 5.56 -4.41
C LEU A 53 -14.96 4.63 -5.24
N HIS A 54 -14.78 4.94 -6.53
CA HIS A 54 -13.95 4.14 -7.45
C HIS A 54 -12.50 4.10 -6.99
N SER A 55 -11.94 5.27 -6.65
CA SER A 55 -10.56 5.39 -6.16
C SER A 55 -10.37 4.63 -4.84
N GLN A 56 -11.29 4.76 -3.89
CA GLN A 56 -11.21 4.06 -2.61
C GLN A 56 -11.37 2.54 -2.76
N LEU A 57 -12.26 2.07 -3.65
CA LEU A 57 -12.46 0.64 -3.89
C LEU A 57 -11.23 -0.01 -4.53
N PHE A 58 -10.53 0.72 -5.42
CA PHE A 58 -9.24 0.27 -5.96
C PHE A 58 -8.22 0.03 -4.84
N PHE A 59 -8.02 1.01 -3.96
CA PHE A 59 -7.09 0.88 -2.83
C PHE A 59 -7.49 -0.24 -1.86
N LEU A 60 -8.79 -0.38 -1.55
CA LEU A 60 -9.29 -1.45 -0.69
C LEU A 60 -9.01 -2.83 -1.29
N THR A 61 -9.33 -3.03 -2.57
CA THR A 61 -9.12 -4.31 -3.26
C THR A 61 -7.65 -4.68 -3.30
N HIS A 62 -6.77 -3.71 -3.56
CA HIS A 62 -5.34 -3.97 -3.57
C HIS A 62 -4.80 -4.32 -2.18
N ARG A 63 -5.27 -3.61 -1.13
CA ARG A 63 -4.93 -3.93 0.27
C ARG A 63 -5.29 -5.37 0.63
N VAL A 64 -6.48 -5.84 0.25
CA VAL A 64 -6.89 -7.24 0.47
C VAL A 64 -5.95 -8.22 -0.23
N LYS A 65 -5.57 -7.95 -1.49
CA LYS A 65 -4.60 -8.77 -2.23
C LYS A 65 -3.23 -8.80 -1.55
N THR A 66 -2.72 -7.66 -1.08
CA THR A 66 -1.46 -7.59 -0.35
C THR A 66 -1.52 -8.38 0.95
N HIS A 67 -2.60 -8.24 1.73
CA HIS A 67 -2.79 -9.04 2.95
C HIS A 67 -2.83 -10.53 2.66
N ARG A 68 -3.49 -10.95 1.57
CA ARG A 68 -3.50 -12.35 1.16
C ARG A 68 -2.10 -12.85 0.81
N ALA A 69 -1.35 -12.07 0.03
CA ALA A 69 0.03 -12.40 -0.31
C ALA A 69 0.95 -12.49 0.91
N LEU A 70 0.77 -11.61 1.90
CA LEU A 70 1.48 -11.68 3.20
C LEU A 70 1.17 -12.96 3.97
N MET A 71 -0.10 -13.38 3.99
CA MET A 71 -0.51 -14.62 4.67
C MET A 71 0.12 -15.86 4.01
N ASP A 72 0.16 -15.86 2.68
CA ASP A 72 0.67 -16.97 1.88
C ASP A 72 2.21 -17.00 1.78
N ASP A 73 2.91 -15.90 2.13
CA ASP A 73 4.38 -15.85 2.06
C ASP A 73 5.01 -16.75 3.15
N PRO A 74 5.83 -17.77 2.77
CA PRO A 74 6.47 -18.67 3.72
C PRO A 74 7.58 -18.02 4.56
N ARG A 75 8.02 -16.81 4.18
CA ARG A 75 9.06 -16.03 4.89
C ARG A 75 8.47 -15.10 5.95
N SER A 76 7.15 -14.90 5.95
CA SER A 76 6.41 -14.11 6.93
C SER A 76 6.13 -14.89 8.21
#